data_AF-A0A0K1QQB0-F1
#
_entry.id   AF-A0A0K1QQB0-F1
#
_cell.length_a   1.000
_cell.length_b   1.000
_cell.length_c   1.000
_cell.angle_alpha   90.00
_cell.angle_beta   90.00
_cell.angle_gamma   90.00
#
_symmetry.space_group_name_H-M   'P 1'
#
loop_
_entity.id
_entity.type
_entity.pdbx_description
1 polymer ?
#
loop_
_entity_poly.entity_id
_entity_poly.type
_entity_poly.pdbx_seq_one_letter_code
_entity_poly.pdbx_strand_id
1 'polypeptide(L)'
;MDPHEIEDTSDWLGCPTELQTCRHFLRMYENEIQELNLQLRKAREDIFGLVQMHADVSTERDRLRAELNRVTEENSELSGRVRSRLLISDQRDHLFRENQRLLKEKRDRG
;
A
#
# COMPACT_ATOMS: atom_id res chain seq x y z
N MET A 1 0.02 71.25 -46.48
CA MET A 1 0.29 70.38 -45.33
C MET A 1 1.11 71.18 -44.34
N ASP A 2 0.67 71.20 -43.10
CA ASP A 2 1.38 71.86 -42.00
C ASP A 2 2.70 71.09 -41.75
N PRO A 3 3.88 71.73 -41.71
CA PRO A 3 5.17 71.06 -41.51
C PRO A 3 5.31 70.22 -40.22
N HIS A 4 4.30 70.25 -39.35
CA HIS A 4 4.25 69.54 -38.08
C HIS A 4 3.21 68.40 -38.02
N GLU A 5 2.47 68.14 -39.09
CA GLU A 5 1.61 66.95 -39.18
C GLU A 5 2.48 65.71 -39.40
N ILE A 6 2.62 64.87 -38.37
CA ILE A 6 3.24 63.55 -38.49
C ILE A 6 2.21 62.62 -39.16
N GLU A 7 2.64 61.89 -40.18
CA GLU A 7 1.82 60.88 -40.86
C GLU A 7 1.37 59.80 -39.87
N ASP A 8 0.08 59.47 -39.86
CA ASP A 8 -0.47 58.41 -39.01
C ASP A 8 -0.03 57.04 -39.55
N THR A 9 1.00 56.47 -38.93
CA THR A 9 1.58 55.18 -39.31
C THR A 9 0.99 54.00 -38.52
N SER A 10 -0.15 54.17 -37.82
CA SER A 10 -0.74 53.14 -36.96
C SER A 10 -1.03 51.82 -37.71
N ASP A 11 -1.31 51.90 -39.01
CA ASP A 11 -1.59 50.75 -39.88
C ASP A 11 -0.33 50.09 -40.49
N TRP A 12 0.85 50.72 -40.42
CA TRP A 12 2.08 50.19 -41.07
C TRP A 12 2.59 48.89 -40.47
N LEU A 13 2.32 48.64 -39.19
CA LEU A 13 2.80 47.46 -38.48
C LEU A 13 1.80 46.29 -38.49
N GLY A 14 0.60 46.48 -39.05
CA GLY A 14 -0.45 45.46 -39.05
C GLY A 14 -0.82 44.98 -37.64
N CYS A 15 -0.82 45.89 -36.67
CA CYS A 15 -1.13 45.56 -35.29
C CYS A 15 -2.53 44.94 -35.19
N PRO A 16 -2.68 43.80 -34.50
CA PRO A 16 -3.99 43.16 -34.38
C PRO A 16 -4.97 44.11 -33.70
N THR A 17 -6.17 44.22 -34.27
CA THR A 17 -7.21 45.03 -33.66
C THR A 17 -7.60 44.46 -32.29
N GLU A 18 -8.16 45.29 -31.42
CA GLU A 18 -8.64 44.84 -30.10
C GLU A 18 -9.59 43.65 -30.25
N LEU A 19 -10.48 43.67 -31.24
CA LEU A 19 -11.40 42.56 -31.53
C LEU A 19 -10.67 41.27 -31.95
N GLN A 20 -9.60 41.38 -32.74
CA GLN A 20 -8.78 40.22 -33.11
C GLN A 20 -8.06 39.64 -31.89
N THR A 21 -7.53 40.50 -31.04
CA THR A 21 -6.87 40.12 -29.79
C THR A 21 -7.84 39.44 -28.83
N CYS A 22 -9.03 39.99 -28.61
CA CYS A 22 -10.07 39.36 -27.81
C CYS A 22 -10.49 37.99 -28.35
N ARG A 23 -10.64 37.86 -29.68
CA ARG A 23 -10.99 36.57 -30.32
C ARG A 23 -9.89 35.53 -30.16
N HIS A 24 -8.63 35.95 -30.21
CA HIS A 24 -7.49 35.08 -29.95
C HIS A 24 -7.50 34.57 -28.49
N PHE A 25 -7.70 35.48 -27.52
CA PHE A 25 -7.78 35.09 -26.11
C PHE A 25 -8.95 34.14 -25.82
N LEU A 26 -10.13 34.38 -26.41
CA LEU A 26 -11.26 33.46 -26.28
C LEU A 26 -10.90 32.04 -26.73
N ARG A 27 -10.26 31.90 -27.89
CA ARG A 27 -9.80 30.59 -28.39
C ARG A 27 -8.76 29.94 -27.47
N MET A 28 -7.83 30.74 -26.94
CA MET A 28 -6.83 30.25 -25.99
C MET A 28 -7.49 29.71 -24.72
N TYR A 29 -8.45 30.45 -24.15
CA TYR A 29 -9.18 29.99 -22.98
C TYR A 29 -10.07 28.78 -23.26
N GLU A 30 -10.73 28.72 -24.42
CA GLU A 30 -11.49 27.54 -24.83
C GLU A 30 -10.60 26.28 -24.86
N ASN A 31 -9.41 26.39 -25.45
CA ASN A 31 -8.45 25.29 -25.51
C ASN A 31 -7.96 24.88 -24.12
N GLU A 32 -7.60 25.85 -23.27
CA GLU A 32 -7.13 25.59 -21.90
C GLU A 32 -8.21 24.91 -21.06
N ILE A 33 -9.46 25.36 -21.17
CA ILE A 33 -10.59 24.74 -20.48
C ILE A 33 -10.80 23.30 -20.96
N GLN A 34 -10.64 23.03 -22.26
CA GLN A 34 -10.75 21.66 -22.79
C GLN A 34 -9.65 20.75 -22.23
N GLU A 35 -8.41 21.24 -22.19
CA GLU A 35 -7.27 20.49 -21.65
C GLU A 35 -7.42 20.23 -20.15
N LEU A 36 -7.80 21.23 -19.36
CA LEU A 36 -8.07 21.05 -17.93
C LEU A 36 -9.20 20.04 -17.67
N ASN A 37 -10.24 20.04 -18.51
CA ASN A 37 -11.31 19.04 -18.40
C ASN A 37 -10.85 17.62 -18.77
N LEU A 38 -9.88 17.47 -19.68
CA LEU A 38 -9.26 16.19 -19.96
C LEU A 38 -8.42 15.70 -18.78
N GLN A 39 -7.57 16.57 -18.24
CA GLN A 39 -6.73 16.26 -17.08
C GLN A 39 -7.57 15.92 -15.84
N LEU A 40 -8.66 16.66 -15.59
CA LEU A 40 -9.57 16.38 -14.49
C LEU A 40 -10.25 15.00 -14.61
N ARG A 41 -10.66 14.61 -15.82
CA ARG A 41 -11.24 13.28 -16.06
C ARG A 41 -10.22 12.18 -15.79
N LYS A 42 -9.00 12.33 -16.33
CA LYS A 42 -7.90 11.39 -16.09
C LYS A 42 -7.57 11.27 -14.59
N ALA A 43 -7.43 12.40 -13.90
CA ALA A 43 -7.14 12.41 -12.46
C ALA A 43 -8.25 11.72 -11.65
N ARG A 44 -9.52 11.89 -12.05
CA ARG A 44 -10.65 11.17 -11.41
C ARG A 44 -10.58 9.66 -11.64
N GLU A 45 -10.26 9.23 -12.85
CA GLU A 45 -10.06 7.81 -13.19
C GLU A 45 -8.90 7.21 -12.39
N ASP A 46 -7.77 7.91 -12.34
CA ASP A 46 -6.58 7.50 -11.59
C ASP A 46 -6.88 7.37 -10.08
N ILE A 47 -7.56 8.37 -9.50
CA ILE A 47 -7.97 8.34 -8.08
C ILE A 47 -8.91 7.16 -7.82
N PHE A 48 -9.89 6.91 -8.69
CA PHE A 48 -10.79 5.78 -8.54
C PHE A 48 -10.03 4.45 -8.58
N GLY A 49 -9.11 4.29 -9.53
CA GLY A 49 -8.24 3.11 -9.62
C GLY A 49 -7.40 2.92 -8.36
N LEU A 50 -6.81 4.00 -7.82
CA LEU A 50 -6.04 3.96 -6.58
C LEU A 50 -6.89 3.55 -5.38
N VAL A 51 -8.12 4.07 -5.26
CA VAL A 51 -9.04 3.69 -4.17
C VAL A 51 -9.39 2.21 -4.26
N GLN A 52 -9.66 1.70 -5.46
CA GLN A 52 -9.96 0.29 -5.66
C GLN A 52 -8.77 -0.61 -5.31
N MET A 53 -7.56 -0.29 -5.81
CA MET A 53 -6.35 -1.03 -5.46
C MET A 53 -6.06 -0.99 -3.95
N HIS A 54 -6.29 0.14 -3.29
CA HIS A 54 -6.13 0.25 -1.85
C HIS A 54 -7.13 -0.64 -1.08
N ALA A 55 -8.37 -0.72 -1.54
CA ALA A 55 -9.38 -1.61 -0.97
C ALA A 55 -8.94 -3.08 -1.09
N ASP A 56 -8.51 -3.50 -2.28
CA ASP A 56 -8.05 -4.87 -2.55
C ASP A 56 -6.84 -5.24 -1.68
N VAL A 57 -5.83 -4.37 -1.61
CA VAL A 57 -4.65 -4.56 -0.75
C VAL A 57 -5.02 -4.61 0.73
N SER A 58 -5.99 -3.79 1.16
CA SER A 58 -6.46 -3.80 2.56
C SER A 58 -7.14 -5.12 2.92
N THR A 59 -7.98 -5.64 2.02
CA THR A 59 -8.63 -6.95 2.20
C THR A 59 -7.60 -8.08 2.27
N GLU A 60 -6.61 -8.09 1.38
CA GLU A 60 -5.59 -9.15 1.37
C GLU A 60 -4.69 -9.07 2.61
N ARG A 61 -4.31 -7.86 3.04
CA ARG A 61 -3.59 -7.65 4.30
C ARG A 61 -4.35 -8.22 5.49
N ASP A 62 -5.65 -7.98 5.58
CA ASP A 62 -6.47 -8.46 6.70
C ASP A 62 -6.62 -9.98 6.69
N ARG A 63 -6.73 -10.58 5.50
CA ARG A 63 -6.69 -12.03 5.32
C ARG A 63 -5.36 -12.64 5.80
N LEU A 64 -4.23 -12.08 5.35
CA LEU A 64 -2.91 -12.56 5.73
C LEU A 64 -2.64 -12.39 7.23
N ARG A 65 -3.14 -11.32 7.85
CA ARG A 65 -3.07 -11.13 9.30
C ARG A 65 -3.86 -12.20 10.06
N ALA A 66 -5.05 -12.54 9.59
CA ALA A 66 -5.85 -13.60 10.21
C ALA A 66 -5.14 -14.96 10.10
N GLU A 67 -4.55 -15.27 8.95
CA GLU A 67 -3.78 -16.49 8.74
C GLU A 67 -2.53 -16.54 9.64
N LEU A 68 -1.78 -15.44 9.73
CA LEU A 68 -0.61 -15.33 10.59
C LEU A 68 -0.97 -15.55 12.06
N ASN A 69 -2.07 -14.97 12.53
CA ASN A 69 -2.55 -15.17 13.90
C ASN A 69 -2.88 -16.63 14.17
N ARG A 70 -3.60 -17.30 13.25
CA ARG A 70 -3.92 -18.73 13.35
C ARG A 70 -2.65 -19.58 13.44
N VAL A 71 -1.70 -19.37 12.53
CA VAL A 71 -0.43 -20.12 12.52
C VAL A 71 0.38 -19.87 13.79
N THR A 72 0.36 -18.64 14.32
CA THR A 72 1.05 -18.29 15.57
C THR A 72 0.43 -19.02 16.76
N GLU A 73 -0.90 -19.10 16.82
CA GLU A 73 -1.62 -19.84 17.85
C GLU A 73 -1.32 -21.35 17.78
N GLU A 74 -1.45 -21.95 16.59
CA GLU A 74 -1.12 -23.36 16.36
C GLU A 74 0.33 -23.67 16.77
N ASN A 75 1.28 -22.78 16.45
CA ASN A 75 2.68 -22.97 16.82
C ASN A 75 2.90 -22.87 18.34
N SER A 76 2.18 -21.97 19.03
CA SER A 76 2.20 -21.87 20.49
C SER A 76 1.68 -23.14 21.15
N GLU A 77 0.57 -23.68 20.65
CA GLU A 77 0.00 -24.95 21.12
C GLU A 77 0.95 -26.12 20.91
N LEU A 78 1.51 -26.26 19.70
CA LEU A 78 2.48 -27.29 19.37
C LEU A 78 3.72 -27.19 20.25
N SER A 79 4.23 -25.98 20.47
CA SER A 79 5.35 -25.72 21.39
C SER A 79 5.01 -26.14 22.83
N GLY A 80 3.79 -25.87 23.29
CA GLY A 80 3.26 -26.37 24.57
C GLY A 80 3.26 -27.90 24.66
N ARG A 81 2.77 -28.56 23.63
CA ARG A 81 2.72 -30.04 23.54
C ARG A 81 4.11 -30.66 23.52
N VAL A 82 5.06 -30.06 22.80
CA VAL A 82 6.46 -30.51 22.78
C VAL A 82 7.07 -30.42 24.17
N ARG A 83 6.91 -29.29 24.88
CA ARG A 83 7.40 -29.13 26.26
C ARG A 83 6.80 -30.19 27.21
N SER A 84 5.50 -30.41 27.13
CA SER A 84 4.83 -31.44 27.94
C SER A 84 5.39 -32.84 27.66
N ARG A 85 5.59 -33.19 26.38
CA ARG A 85 6.18 -34.49 26.00
C ARG A 85 7.62 -34.65 26.51
N LEU A 86 8.43 -33.59 26.46
CA LEU A 86 9.80 -33.62 26.99
C LEU A 86 9.80 -33.89 28.50
N LEU A 87 8.93 -33.20 29.26
CA LEU A 87 8.79 -33.43 30.71
C LEU A 87 8.38 -34.88 31.04
N ILE A 88 7.42 -35.44 30.29
CA ILE A 88 6.99 -36.83 30.47
C ILE A 88 8.13 -37.79 30.13
N SER A 89 8.90 -37.53 29.07
CA SER A 89 10.06 -38.35 28.70
C SER A 89 11.11 -38.34 29.80
N ASP A 90 11.44 -37.18 30.37
CA ASP A 90 12.42 -37.06 31.44
C ASP A 90 11.97 -37.79 32.72
N GLN A 91 10.69 -37.66 33.09
CA GLN A 91 10.12 -38.40 34.21
C GLN A 91 10.15 -39.91 34.00
N ARG A 92 9.77 -40.37 32.80
CA ARG A 92 9.85 -41.80 32.44
C ARG A 92 11.27 -42.31 32.60
N ASP A 93 12.26 -41.58 32.11
CA ASP A 93 13.66 -41.99 32.13
C ASP A 93 14.25 -41.96 33.56
N HIS A 94 13.77 -41.06 34.42
CA HIS A 94 14.09 -41.06 35.84
C HIS A 94 13.51 -42.30 36.55
N LEU A 95 12.20 -42.54 36.40
CA LEU A 95 11.52 -43.68 37.01
C LEU A 95 12.08 -45.02 36.52
N PHE A 96 12.49 -45.11 35.24
CA PHE A 96 13.14 -46.29 34.71
C PHE A 96 14.47 -46.58 35.42
N ARG A 97 15.32 -45.55 35.59
CA ARG A 97 16.59 -45.69 36.32
C ARG A 97 16.38 -46.08 37.78
N GLU A 98 15.40 -45.49 38.44
CA GLU A 98 15.09 -45.79 39.83
C GLU A 98 14.54 -47.21 40.01
N ASN A 99 13.66 -47.67 39.12
CA ASN A 99 13.19 -49.06 39.13
C ASN A 99 14.33 -50.07 38.96
N GLN A 100 15.28 -49.81 38.05
CA GLN A 100 16.45 -50.67 37.87
C GLN A 100 17.32 -50.74 39.14
N ARG A 101 17.51 -49.61 39.81
CA ARG A 101 18.22 -49.55 41.09
C ARG A 101 17.52 -50.37 42.17
N LEU A 102 16.22 -50.17 42.35
CA LEU A 102 15.42 -50.88 43.35
C LEU A 102 15.38 -52.39 43.11
N LEU A 103 15.29 -52.83 41.84
CA LEU A 103 15.37 -54.24 41.47
C LEU A 103 16.70 -54.86 41.86
N LYS A 104 17.82 -54.16 41.63
CA LYS A 104 19.14 -54.61 42.07
C LYS A 104 19.22 -54.71 43.59
N GLU A 105 18.78 -53.68 44.32
CA GLU A 105 18.77 -53.69 45.78
C GLU A 105 17.91 -54.82 46.36
N LYS A 106 16.76 -55.15 45.73
CA LYS A 106 15.95 -56.30 46.15
C LYS A 106 16.65 -57.63 45.92
N ARG A 107 17.35 -57.79 44.79
CA ARG A 107 18.11 -58.99 44.48
C ARG A 107 19.30 -59.19 45.42
N ASP A 108 19.94 -58.10 45.85
CA ASP A 108 21.10 -58.16 46.75
C ASP A 108 20.70 -58.40 48.23
N ARG A 109 19.41 -58.25 48.58
CA ARG A 109 18.86 -58.44 49.94
C ARG A 109 18.10 -59.76 50.16
N GLY A 110 17.84 -60.52 49.10
CA GLY A 110 17.17 -61.84 49.16
C GLY A 110 18.18 -62.96 48.95
#